data_AF-A0A7Z7LDX3-F1
#
_entry.id   AF-A0A7Z7LDX3-F1
#
_cell.length_a   1.000
_cell.length_b   1.000
_cell.length_c   1.000
_cell.angle_alpha   90.00
_cell.angle_beta   90.00
_cell.angle_gamma   90.00
#
_symmetry.space_group_name_H-M   'P 1'
#
loop_
_entity.id
_entity.type
_entity.pdbx_description
1 polymer ?
#
loop_
_entity_poly.entity_id
_entity_poly.type
_entity_poly.pdbx_seq_one_letter_code
_entity_poly.pdbx_strand_id
1 'polypeptide(L)'
;MSIYDGLKKTFWGPTIAWKRLFTRPVTIKVPEVYREAAERYRGFHVNDWDKCSGCSTCSKICPTDAIRMVPVDITVESGKKAQRPAIDYGRCSFCAMCVDICTTGSLNMTREYIHISDDPGTFFFLPDETGIHHDIQPIGYSRDEDSELLDLERVVMKELPGEERVDSFIEFVKGYSREQAIAEASRCVDCELCVEACPVNMDIPRYIESVFHDDTEEGVNWIYKTNPLPSVCGRVCTHKCETVCSIGNRGKPLAIRWLKRYIMDQEKTEDVIRYALNGEVVKKVRGKVAIIGAGPAGLSAAYYLSLMGYSTTIFESKALAGGVMRYGIPRYRLPDEALDKDIEVIESLGVEIKCLTTVGKDVTLEEIRDEYDAVFLGTGFSKGRSTGVKGVDSEGVIMAIPLLEKIRDYLRQESGEKPPVTDSVIVIGGGNVAMDAARSVARIQKMERNHIDVKVTSLESMEEMPADLEEILEGKEEGIKYFPSRGPKEVLLKDGKICGLKTIACTRVFDDDGRFNPQFDESDLSTIEGTMIIEAIGQAPDYDFIPVEIKEEIQFIRGRILVNEKGQTALPWLFAGGDIVNGPDIIHGVADGHRAAIGIDEFLAGVKK
;
A
#
# COMPACT_ATOMS: atom_id res chain seq x y z
N MET A 1 29.98 10.90 76.09
CA MET A 1 28.65 11.54 76.20
C MET A 1 28.28 11.59 77.67
N SER A 2 28.09 12.79 78.24
CA SER A 2 27.81 12.95 79.67
C SER A 2 26.38 12.51 80.00
N ILE A 3 26.17 11.91 81.18
CA ILE A 3 24.84 11.56 81.74
C ILE A 3 23.88 12.78 81.72
N TYR A 4 24.44 14.00 81.78
CA TYR A 4 23.68 15.25 81.70
C TYR A 4 23.03 15.52 80.33
N ASP A 5 23.62 15.04 79.23
CA ASP A 5 23.04 15.21 77.88
C ASP A 5 21.84 14.28 77.64
N GLY A 6 21.80 13.12 78.30
CA GLY A 6 20.65 12.21 78.28
C GLY A 6 19.44 12.79 79.02
N LEU A 7 19.67 13.43 80.17
CA LEU A 7 18.61 14.06 80.97
C LEU A 7 17.95 15.26 80.28
N LYS A 8 18.72 16.11 79.57
CA LYS A 8 18.16 17.24 78.79
C LYS A 8 17.27 16.79 77.63
N LYS A 9 17.63 15.69 76.94
CA LYS A 9 16.79 15.12 75.86
C LYS A 9 15.49 14.51 76.41
N THR A 10 15.49 14.01 77.63
CA THR A 10 14.33 13.34 78.25
C THR A 10 13.37 14.33 78.92
N PHE A 11 13.88 15.42 79.51
CA PHE A 11 13.06 16.43 80.21
C PHE A 11 12.21 17.29 79.26
N TRP A 12 12.74 17.64 78.07
CA TRP A 12 12.01 18.42 77.06
C TRP A 12 11.36 17.56 75.97
N GLY A 13 11.59 16.24 75.96
CA GLY A 13 10.94 15.30 75.04
C GLY A 13 9.40 15.43 74.96
N PRO A 14 8.69 15.61 76.10
CA PRO A 14 7.24 15.82 76.09
C PRO A 14 6.80 17.11 75.38
N THR A 15 7.64 18.15 75.31
CA THR A 15 7.29 19.41 74.65
C THR A 15 7.25 19.32 73.13
N ILE A 16 7.97 18.35 72.54
CA ILE A 16 7.87 18.01 71.11
C ILE A 16 6.51 17.36 70.82
N ALA A 17 6.03 16.50 71.72
CA ALA A 17 4.70 15.91 71.64
C ALA A 17 3.59 16.98 71.80
N TRP A 18 3.79 17.96 72.69
CA TRP A 18 2.87 19.10 72.85
C TRP A 18 2.80 20.00 71.60
N LYS A 19 3.94 20.23 70.92
CA LYS A 19 3.96 20.91 69.60
C LYS A 19 3.15 20.16 68.55
N ARG A 20 2.99 18.85 68.70
CA ARG A 20 2.27 17.99 67.76
C ARG A 20 0.83 17.67 68.18
N LEU A 21 0.39 18.12 69.37
CA LEU A 21 -0.90 17.76 69.98
C LEU A 21 -2.11 18.20 69.15
N PHE A 22 -2.00 19.32 68.44
CA PHE A 22 -3.03 19.87 67.57
C PHE A 22 -2.74 19.68 66.07
N THR A 23 -1.61 19.05 65.72
CA THR A 23 -1.37 18.69 64.31
C THR A 23 -2.14 17.42 64.02
N ARG A 24 -2.90 17.42 62.92
CA ARG A 24 -3.56 16.19 62.45
C ARG A 24 -2.50 15.11 62.24
N PRO A 25 -2.72 13.88 62.74
CA PRO A 25 -1.79 12.79 62.48
C PRO A 25 -1.66 12.61 60.96
N VAL A 26 -0.42 12.45 60.50
CA VAL A 26 -0.13 12.14 59.09
C VAL A 26 -0.69 10.75 58.74
N THR A 27 -0.83 9.88 59.74
CA THR A 27 -1.39 8.52 59.62
C THR A 27 -2.91 8.58 59.44
N ILE A 28 -3.39 7.97 58.35
CA ILE A 28 -4.80 7.71 58.08
C ILE A 28 -5.18 6.31 58.56
N LYS A 29 -6.44 6.09 58.91
CA LYS A 29 -6.96 4.76 59.21
C LYS A 29 -7.40 4.09 57.92
N VAL A 30 -6.58 3.17 57.40
CA VAL A 30 -6.99 2.27 56.31
C VAL A 30 -7.77 1.10 56.93
N PRO A 31 -8.92 0.66 56.38
CA PRO A 31 -9.55 1.09 55.12
C PRO A 31 -10.61 2.22 55.25
N GLU A 32 -10.81 2.81 56.44
CA GLU A 32 -11.85 3.82 56.69
C GLU A 32 -11.66 5.13 55.90
N VAL A 33 -10.40 5.53 55.70
CA VAL A 33 -10.02 6.77 55.00
C VAL A 33 -8.80 6.48 54.14
N TYR A 34 -8.95 6.69 52.83
CA TYR A 34 -7.85 6.65 51.87
C TYR A 34 -7.37 8.06 51.54
N ARG A 35 -6.09 8.18 51.16
CA ARG A 35 -5.58 9.44 50.64
C ARG A 35 -6.01 9.60 49.20
N GLU A 36 -6.43 10.80 48.85
CA GLU A 36 -6.57 11.16 47.45
C GLU A 36 -5.19 11.08 46.78
N ALA A 37 -5.10 10.34 45.67
CA ALA A 37 -3.85 10.23 44.92
C ALA A 37 -3.54 11.56 44.23
N ALA A 38 -2.27 11.82 43.92
CA ALA A 38 -1.87 12.98 43.13
C ALA A 38 -2.56 12.99 41.76
N GLU A 39 -2.70 14.16 41.14
CA GLU A 39 -3.30 14.27 39.80
C GLU A 39 -2.60 13.39 38.78
N ARG A 40 -1.27 13.32 38.79
CA ARG A 40 -0.45 12.49 37.88
C ARG A 40 -0.13 11.09 38.39
N TYR A 41 -0.92 10.56 39.32
CA TYR A 41 -0.64 9.25 39.90
C TYR A 41 -0.73 8.14 38.85
N ARG A 42 0.19 7.17 38.93
CA ARG A 42 0.23 6.01 38.03
C ARG A 42 -0.47 4.83 38.70
N GLY A 43 -1.79 4.81 38.60
CA GLY A 43 -2.66 3.80 39.18
C GLY A 43 -2.91 2.58 38.30
N PHE A 44 -4.07 1.93 38.46
CA PHE A 44 -4.46 0.82 37.59
C PHE A 44 -4.79 1.30 36.19
N HIS A 45 -4.51 0.48 35.18
CA HIS A 45 -4.70 0.82 33.79
C HIS A 45 -6.18 0.75 33.39
N VAL A 46 -6.54 1.60 32.45
CA VAL A 46 -7.78 1.55 31.66
C VAL A 46 -7.41 1.51 30.19
N ASN A 47 -8.24 0.85 29.39
CA ASN A 47 -8.03 0.74 27.95
C ASN A 47 -9.31 1.06 27.16
N ASP A 48 -9.21 2.05 26.28
CA ASP A 48 -10.22 2.35 25.27
C ASP A 48 -10.13 1.30 24.14
N TRP A 49 -11.07 0.36 24.12
CA TRP A 49 -11.04 -0.75 23.17
C TRP A 49 -11.32 -0.31 21.73
N ASP A 50 -12.05 0.77 21.51
CA ASP A 50 -12.37 1.27 20.18
C ASP A 50 -11.13 1.87 19.50
N LYS A 51 -10.30 2.55 20.31
CA LYS A 51 -9.00 3.09 19.88
C LYS A 51 -7.87 2.08 19.86
N CYS A 52 -7.96 0.97 20.60
CA CYS A 52 -6.86 0.01 20.67
C CYS A 52 -6.73 -0.78 19.35
N SER A 53 -5.54 -0.73 18.74
CA SER A 53 -5.25 -1.47 17.51
C SER A 53 -4.75 -2.90 17.74
N GLY A 54 -4.46 -3.29 18.99
CA GLY A 54 -3.86 -4.59 19.29
C GLY A 54 -2.41 -4.74 18.80
N CYS A 55 -1.70 -3.63 18.55
CA CYS A 55 -0.33 -3.62 18.00
C CYS A 55 0.76 -4.23 18.89
N SER A 56 0.43 -4.58 20.14
CA SER A 56 1.34 -5.23 21.11
C SER A 56 2.53 -4.38 21.59
N THR A 57 2.66 -3.12 21.17
CA THR A 57 3.79 -2.26 21.55
C THR A 57 3.88 -2.06 23.07
N CYS A 58 2.75 -1.98 23.78
CA CYS A 58 2.70 -1.90 25.24
C CYS A 58 3.23 -3.17 25.94
N SER A 59 3.08 -4.34 25.32
CA SER A 59 3.63 -5.60 25.81
C SER A 59 5.14 -5.66 25.55
N LYS A 60 5.57 -5.32 24.34
CA LYS A 60 6.99 -5.33 23.94
C LYS A 60 7.88 -4.37 24.75
N ILE A 61 7.35 -3.19 25.12
CA ILE A 61 8.11 -2.21 25.93
C ILE A 61 8.17 -2.59 27.43
N CYS A 62 7.37 -3.56 27.88
CA CYS A 62 7.18 -3.82 29.30
C CYS A 62 8.43 -4.47 29.91
N PRO A 63 9.16 -3.80 30.83
CA PRO A 63 10.44 -4.29 31.33
C PRO A 63 10.30 -5.47 32.31
N THR A 64 9.08 -5.76 32.76
CA THR A 64 8.78 -6.82 33.73
C THR A 64 7.90 -7.92 33.14
N ASP A 65 7.66 -7.91 31.83
CA ASP A 65 6.74 -8.83 31.14
C ASP A 65 5.39 -8.94 31.85
N ALA A 66 4.91 -7.82 32.40
CA ALA A 66 3.64 -7.74 33.12
C ALA A 66 2.43 -7.67 32.18
N ILE A 67 2.63 -7.33 30.91
CA ILE A 67 1.54 -7.15 29.95
C ILE A 67 1.55 -8.31 28.95
N ARG A 68 0.42 -9.02 28.88
CA ARG A 68 0.18 -10.08 27.91
C ARG A 68 -0.96 -9.67 26.98
N MET A 69 -0.74 -9.79 25.67
CA MET A 69 -1.81 -9.62 24.69
C MET A 69 -2.72 -10.85 24.72
N VAL A 70 -4.00 -10.62 25.04
CA VAL A 70 -5.01 -11.69 25.10
C VAL A 70 -6.02 -11.53 23.98
N PRO A 71 -6.47 -12.62 23.34
CA PRO A 71 -7.52 -12.56 22.33
C PRO A 71 -8.83 -12.12 22.96
N VAL A 72 -9.60 -11.32 22.22
CA VAL A 72 -10.92 -10.82 22.61
C VAL A 72 -11.91 -11.06 21.47
N ASP A 73 -13.17 -11.31 21.82
CA ASP A 73 -14.24 -11.56 20.86
C ASP A 73 -14.82 -10.24 20.34
N ILE A 74 -14.13 -9.65 19.36
CA ILE A 74 -14.54 -8.40 18.69
C ILE A 74 -14.33 -8.53 17.19
N THR A 75 -15.21 -7.92 16.42
CA THR A 75 -14.99 -7.71 14.99
C THR A 75 -13.97 -6.59 14.81
N VAL A 76 -12.86 -6.86 14.14
CA VAL A 76 -11.83 -5.87 13.83
C VAL A 76 -11.82 -5.51 12.35
N GLU A 77 -11.57 -4.24 12.08
CA GLU A 77 -11.30 -3.75 10.73
C GLU A 77 -9.87 -4.12 10.30
N SER A 78 -9.58 -4.00 9.00
CA SER A 78 -8.22 -4.18 8.48
C SER A 78 -7.23 -3.27 9.19
N GLY A 79 -6.07 -3.80 9.57
CA GLY A 79 -5.06 -3.05 10.31
C GLY A 79 -5.25 -3.01 11.83
N LYS A 80 -6.15 -3.82 12.39
CA LYS A 80 -6.29 -4.03 13.84
C LYS A 80 -6.28 -5.52 14.17
N LYS A 81 -5.73 -5.87 15.34
CA LYS A 81 -5.76 -7.22 15.89
C LYS A 81 -6.83 -7.34 16.96
N ALA A 82 -7.55 -8.46 16.98
CA ALA A 82 -8.55 -8.80 18.00
C ALA A 82 -7.89 -9.24 19.32
N GLN A 83 -6.99 -8.40 19.84
CA GLN A 83 -6.23 -8.64 21.06
C GLN A 83 -6.13 -7.37 21.90
N ARG A 84 -6.15 -7.51 23.22
CA ARG A 84 -6.06 -6.40 24.19
C ARG A 84 -5.03 -6.70 25.27
N PRO A 85 -4.40 -5.67 25.88
CA PRO A 85 -3.32 -5.87 26.84
C PRO A 85 -3.88 -6.22 28.22
N ALA A 86 -3.84 -7.49 28.61
CA ALA A 86 -4.06 -7.89 30.01
C ALA A 86 -2.80 -7.63 30.85
N ILE A 87 -2.99 -7.19 32.09
CA ILE A 87 -1.93 -6.71 32.98
C ILE A 87 -1.87 -7.55 34.24
N ASP A 88 -0.70 -8.09 34.53
CA ASP A 88 -0.33 -8.74 35.78
C ASP A 88 0.20 -7.68 36.76
N TYR A 89 -0.65 -7.21 37.66
CA TYR A 89 -0.29 -6.26 38.70
C TYR A 89 0.63 -6.84 39.78
N GLY A 90 0.81 -8.16 39.85
CA GLY A 90 1.85 -8.79 40.67
C GLY A 90 3.26 -8.58 40.10
N ARG A 91 3.37 -8.28 38.80
CA ARG A 91 4.64 -8.00 38.09
C ARG A 91 4.82 -6.54 37.70
N CYS A 92 3.72 -5.79 37.57
CA CYS A 92 3.76 -4.42 37.09
C CYS A 92 4.55 -3.51 38.04
N SER A 93 5.51 -2.76 37.50
CA SER A 93 6.30 -1.76 38.25
C SER A 93 5.72 -0.34 38.18
N PHE A 94 4.55 -0.16 37.54
CA PHE A 94 3.86 1.13 37.38
C PHE A 94 4.74 2.24 36.75
N CYS A 95 5.65 1.87 35.84
CA CYS A 95 6.57 2.79 35.18
C CYS A 95 5.93 3.67 34.08
N ALA A 96 4.73 3.31 33.62
CA ALA A 96 3.95 3.96 32.55
C ALA A 96 4.52 3.91 31.12
N MET A 97 5.64 3.21 30.86
CA MET A 97 6.19 3.10 29.49
C MET A 97 5.19 2.50 28.48
N CYS A 98 4.31 1.61 28.93
CA CYS A 98 3.22 1.04 28.13
C CYS A 98 2.20 2.08 27.66
N VAL A 99 1.96 3.12 28.46
CA VAL A 99 1.11 4.27 28.13
C VAL A 99 1.86 5.24 27.22
N ASP A 100 3.12 5.52 27.53
CA ASP A 100 3.96 6.46 26.79
C ASP A 100 4.20 5.99 25.34
N ILE A 101 4.44 4.69 25.12
CA ILE A 101 4.65 4.10 23.79
C ILE A 101 3.35 3.82 23.02
N CYS A 102 2.17 4.00 23.63
CA CYS A 102 0.91 3.54 23.05
C CYS A 102 0.60 4.30 21.74
N THR A 103 0.74 3.64 20.59
CA THR A 103 0.63 4.26 19.26
C THR A 103 -0.75 4.85 18.95
N THR A 104 -1.79 4.43 19.68
CA THR A 104 -3.15 4.97 19.53
C THR A 104 -3.58 5.86 20.69
N GLY A 105 -2.80 5.94 21.77
CA GLY A 105 -3.18 6.63 23.00
C GLY A 105 -4.36 5.98 23.75
N SER A 106 -4.66 4.70 23.46
CA SER A 106 -5.80 3.97 24.05
C SER A 106 -5.57 3.51 25.49
N LEU A 107 -4.33 3.47 25.97
CA LEU A 107 -3.99 3.01 27.31
C LEU A 107 -3.69 4.21 28.22
N ASN A 108 -4.30 4.25 29.39
CA ASN A 108 -4.05 5.27 30.42
C ASN A 108 -4.00 4.61 31.80
N MET A 109 -3.55 5.34 32.83
CA MET A 109 -3.57 4.87 34.22
C MET A 109 -4.46 5.80 35.06
N THR A 110 -5.25 5.21 35.95
CA THR A 110 -6.16 5.93 36.84
C THR A 110 -5.43 6.54 38.04
N ARG A 111 -6.15 7.29 38.88
CA ARG A 111 -5.69 7.72 40.20
C ARG A 111 -5.87 6.63 41.27
N GLU A 112 -6.38 5.47 40.88
CA GLU A 112 -6.68 4.37 41.79
C GLU A 112 -5.45 3.50 42.07
N TYR A 113 -5.24 3.15 43.34
CA TYR A 113 -4.03 2.44 43.78
C TYR A 113 -4.29 1.35 44.81
N ILE A 114 -5.55 1.09 45.15
CA ILE A 114 -5.93 0.11 46.16
C ILE A 114 -6.74 -0.98 45.49
N HIS A 115 -6.19 -2.18 45.45
CA HIS A 115 -6.91 -3.39 45.08
C HIS A 115 -6.63 -4.42 46.18
N ILE A 116 -7.69 -4.88 46.85
CA ILE A 116 -7.60 -5.83 47.97
C ILE A 116 -8.43 -7.05 47.60
N SER A 117 -7.79 -8.21 47.50
CA SER A 117 -8.43 -9.47 47.14
C SER A 117 -7.68 -10.62 47.79
N ASP A 118 -8.42 -11.64 48.24
CA ASP A 118 -7.87 -12.91 48.72
C ASP A 118 -7.59 -13.89 47.57
N ASP A 119 -8.09 -13.60 46.36
CA ASP A 119 -7.83 -14.36 45.13
C ASP A 119 -6.71 -13.69 44.32
N PRO A 120 -5.52 -14.32 44.19
CA PRO A 120 -4.43 -13.80 43.37
C PRO A 120 -4.81 -13.61 41.89
N GLY A 121 -5.82 -14.35 41.39
CA GLY A 121 -6.28 -14.25 40.01
C GLY A 121 -6.79 -12.85 39.63
N THR A 122 -7.29 -12.08 40.60
CA THR A 122 -7.83 -10.73 40.35
C THR A 122 -6.74 -9.71 40.01
N PHE A 123 -5.47 -10.01 40.28
CA PHE A 123 -4.33 -9.16 39.91
C PHE A 123 -3.90 -9.33 38.45
N PHE A 124 -4.40 -10.36 37.75
CA PHE A 124 -4.30 -10.46 36.30
C PHE A 124 -5.60 -9.96 35.69
N PHE A 125 -5.56 -8.75 35.13
CA PHE A 125 -6.76 -8.03 34.74
C PHE A 125 -6.72 -7.61 33.28
N LEU A 126 -7.85 -7.72 32.59
CA LEU A 126 -8.02 -7.20 31.25
C LEU A 126 -8.71 -5.84 31.32
N PRO A 127 -7.96 -4.72 31.22
CA PRO A 127 -8.54 -3.39 31.30
C PRO A 127 -9.48 -3.08 30.14
N ASP A 128 -10.61 -2.50 30.50
CA ASP A 128 -11.52 -1.73 29.65
C ASP A 128 -11.53 -0.27 30.14
N GLU A 129 -12.51 0.53 29.71
CA GLU A 129 -12.66 1.93 30.13
C GLU A 129 -13.06 2.10 31.61
N THR A 130 -13.55 1.04 32.24
CA THR A 130 -14.03 1.03 33.64
C THR A 130 -13.00 0.51 34.63
N GLY A 131 -11.86 -0.02 34.15
CA GLY A 131 -10.74 -0.41 35.01
C GLY A 131 -11.04 -1.60 35.93
N ILE A 132 -10.12 -1.88 36.86
CA ILE A 132 -10.11 -3.15 37.63
C ILE A 132 -11.31 -3.34 38.57
N HIS A 133 -12.01 -2.27 38.93
CA HIS A 133 -13.21 -2.33 39.78
C HIS A 133 -14.51 -2.07 39.02
N HIS A 134 -14.48 -2.04 37.69
CA HIS A 134 -15.64 -1.83 36.83
C HIS A 134 -16.41 -0.52 37.09
N ASP A 135 -15.67 0.54 37.48
CA ASP A 135 -16.19 1.86 37.79
C ASP A 135 -15.32 2.94 37.13
N ILE A 136 -15.94 3.97 36.53
CA ILE A 136 -15.20 5.05 35.87
C ILE A 136 -14.42 5.85 36.92
N GLN A 137 -13.09 5.69 36.93
CA GLN A 137 -12.18 6.41 37.82
C GLN A 137 -11.55 7.62 37.12
N PRO A 138 -11.23 8.69 37.88
CA PRO A 138 -10.42 9.79 37.35
C PRO A 138 -9.08 9.28 36.80
N ILE A 139 -8.74 9.73 35.59
CA ILE A 139 -7.42 9.47 35.01
C ILE A 139 -6.36 10.15 35.87
N GLY A 140 -5.31 9.39 36.17
CA GLY A 140 -4.13 9.87 36.88
C GLY A 140 -3.03 10.19 35.89
N TYR A 141 -2.58 9.18 35.16
CA TYR A 141 -1.51 9.35 34.19
C TYR A 141 -2.00 9.03 32.78
N SER A 142 -1.88 10.04 31.92
CA SER A 142 -1.92 9.92 30.48
C SER A 142 -0.60 10.45 29.92
N ARG A 143 -0.19 9.92 28.77
CA ARG A 143 0.92 10.47 28.00
C ARG A 143 0.66 11.94 27.65
N ASP A 144 1.72 12.75 27.66
CA ASP A 144 1.75 14.15 27.22
C ASP A 144 2.91 14.38 26.22
N GLU A 145 3.20 15.64 25.92
CA GLU A 145 4.28 16.05 25.00
C GLU A 145 5.68 15.72 25.55
N ASP A 146 5.87 15.81 26.88
CA ASP A 146 7.16 15.55 27.53
C ASP A 146 7.49 14.05 27.66
N SER A 147 6.49 13.19 27.54
CA SER A 147 6.58 11.72 27.65
C SER A 147 6.43 10.99 26.32
N GLU A 148 6.48 11.71 25.20
CA GLU A 148 6.43 11.11 23.86
C GLU A 148 7.68 10.25 23.58
N LEU A 149 7.46 8.96 23.33
CA LEU A 149 8.52 8.02 22.94
C LEU A 149 8.56 7.76 21.43
N LEU A 150 7.57 8.25 20.67
CA LEU A 150 7.43 8.00 19.24
C LEU A 150 7.84 9.23 18.42
N ASP A 151 8.59 9.01 17.35
CA ASP A 151 8.79 10.04 16.33
C ASP A 151 7.61 10.04 15.34
N LEU A 152 6.74 11.03 15.50
CA LEU A 152 5.48 11.16 14.76
C LEU A 152 5.63 11.84 13.40
N GLU A 153 6.79 12.45 13.12
CA GLU A 153 7.03 13.16 11.87
C GLU A 153 7.73 12.26 10.84
N ARG A 154 7.20 12.24 9.61
CA ARG A 154 7.79 11.46 8.53
C ARG A 154 9.02 12.16 7.95
N VAL A 155 10.10 11.41 7.74
CA VAL A 155 11.28 11.94 7.05
C VAL A 155 10.90 12.33 5.62
N VAL A 156 11.10 13.60 5.29
CA VAL A 156 10.69 14.17 4.00
C VAL A 156 11.49 13.54 2.85
N MET A 157 10.76 13.01 1.87
CA MET A 157 11.33 12.57 0.59
C MET A 157 11.60 13.78 -0.28
N LYS A 158 12.80 13.86 -0.85
CA LYS A 158 13.18 14.97 -1.71
C LYS A 158 12.67 14.73 -3.12
N GLU A 159 12.05 15.76 -3.67
CA GLU A 159 11.55 15.79 -5.04
C GLU A 159 12.15 16.99 -5.79
N LEU A 160 12.17 16.91 -7.11
CA LEU A 160 12.39 18.09 -7.94
C LEU A 160 11.14 18.99 -7.92
N PRO A 161 11.29 20.33 -7.96
CA PRO A 161 10.15 21.23 -8.06
C PRO A 161 9.44 21.10 -9.41
N GLY A 162 8.14 21.38 -9.47
CA GLY A 162 7.30 21.23 -10.68
C GLY A 162 7.88 21.90 -11.94
N GLU A 163 8.49 23.07 -11.79
CA GLU A 163 9.13 23.82 -12.88
C GLU A 163 10.32 23.10 -13.51
N GLU A 164 11.05 22.28 -12.75
CA GLU A 164 12.14 21.43 -13.25
C GLU A 164 11.64 20.05 -13.71
N ARG A 165 10.61 19.51 -13.02
CA ARG A 165 10.01 18.19 -13.35
C ARG A 165 9.51 18.13 -14.77
N VAL A 166 8.91 19.22 -15.25
CA VAL A 166 8.24 19.27 -16.54
C VAL A 166 9.20 19.31 -17.74
N ASP A 167 10.49 19.55 -17.50
CA ASP A 167 11.51 19.64 -18.54
C ASP A 167 12.11 18.27 -18.95
N SER A 168 11.72 17.17 -18.29
CA SER A 168 12.24 15.84 -18.62
C SER A 168 11.30 14.70 -18.21
N PHE A 169 11.64 13.48 -18.61
CA PHE A 169 11.01 12.23 -18.16
C PHE A 169 11.87 11.46 -17.14
N ILE A 170 12.86 12.14 -16.53
CA ILE A 170 13.70 11.55 -15.49
C ILE A 170 12.88 11.40 -14.20
N GLU A 171 13.17 10.34 -13.43
CA GLU A 171 12.57 10.14 -12.11
C GLU A 171 12.84 11.36 -11.22
N PHE A 172 11.77 11.99 -10.73
CA PHE A 172 11.87 13.24 -9.97
C PHE A 172 11.98 13.02 -8.46
N VAL A 173 11.54 11.86 -7.98
CA VAL A 173 11.69 11.44 -6.58
C VAL A 173 13.12 10.95 -6.40
N LYS A 174 13.90 11.64 -5.56
CA LYS A 174 15.35 11.41 -5.43
C LYS A 174 15.72 10.13 -4.66
N GLY A 175 14.79 9.59 -3.89
CA GLY A 175 15.08 8.52 -2.92
C GLY A 175 15.69 9.06 -1.63
N TYR A 176 15.77 8.21 -0.61
CA TYR A 176 16.39 8.54 0.66
C TYR A 176 17.91 8.45 0.60
N SER A 177 18.61 9.37 1.26
CA SER A 177 20.00 9.10 1.67
C SER A 177 20.03 8.03 2.75
N ARG A 178 21.21 7.46 3.01
CA ARG A 178 21.43 6.49 4.09
C ARG A 178 20.94 7.02 5.45
N GLU A 179 21.29 8.26 5.79
CA GLU A 179 20.90 8.88 7.05
C GLU A 179 19.37 9.06 7.15
N GLN A 180 18.74 9.46 6.04
CA GLN A 180 17.28 9.61 5.99
C GLN A 180 16.56 8.26 6.11
N ALA A 181 17.09 7.22 5.45
CA ALA A 181 16.53 5.88 5.50
C ALA A 181 16.63 5.27 6.90
N ILE A 182 17.78 5.37 7.57
CA ILE A 182 17.96 4.91 8.96
C ILE A 182 17.05 5.70 9.91
N ALA A 183 16.96 7.02 9.73
CA ALA A 183 16.08 7.85 10.54
C ALA A 183 14.61 7.42 10.40
N GLU A 184 14.12 7.22 9.17
CA GLU A 184 12.75 6.78 8.90
C GLU A 184 12.50 5.35 9.39
N ALA A 185 13.47 4.45 9.25
CA ALA A 185 13.39 3.07 9.73
C ALA A 185 13.30 3.00 11.26
N SER A 186 13.98 3.90 11.98
CA SER A 186 13.98 3.94 13.45
C SER A 186 12.61 4.24 14.08
N ARG A 187 11.65 4.72 13.27
CA ARG A 187 10.26 5.00 13.67
C ARG A 187 9.40 3.74 13.77
N CYS A 188 9.87 2.60 13.24
CA CYS A 188 9.12 1.36 13.22
C CYS A 188 9.01 0.77 14.63
N VAL A 189 7.80 0.36 15.04
CA VAL A 189 7.54 -0.26 16.35
C VAL A 189 7.33 -1.79 16.26
N ASP A 190 7.67 -2.39 15.11
CA ASP A 190 7.59 -3.84 14.88
C ASP A 190 6.22 -4.45 15.25
N CYS A 191 5.11 -3.82 14.84
CA CYS A 191 3.77 -4.27 15.25
C CYS A 191 3.08 -5.27 14.29
N GLU A 192 3.66 -5.46 13.10
CA GLU A 192 3.19 -6.36 12.03
C GLU A 192 1.80 -6.08 11.44
N LEU A 193 1.09 -5.02 11.86
CA LEU A 193 -0.21 -4.66 11.27
C LEU A 193 -0.12 -4.42 9.75
N CYS A 194 1.01 -3.89 9.30
CA CYS A 194 1.31 -3.66 7.90
C CYS A 194 1.50 -4.95 7.08
N VAL A 195 1.88 -6.06 7.72
CA VAL A 195 2.10 -7.36 7.07
C VAL A 195 0.77 -7.91 6.58
N GLU A 196 -0.23 -7.98 7.47
CA GLU A 196 -1.58 -8.50 7.18
C GLU A 196 -2.31 -7.68 6.11
N ALA A 197 -2.07 -6.35 6.07
CA ALA A 197 -2.68 -5.48 5.06
C ALA A 197 -1.99 -5.54 3.70
N CYS A 198 -0.76 -6.07 3.63
CA CYS A 198 -0.04 -6.22 2.37
C CYS A 198 -0.59 -7.46 1.63
N PRO A 199 -1.10 -7.33 0.38
CA PRO A 199 -1.68 -8.47 -0.33
C PRO A 199 -0.74 -9.67 -0.53
N VAL A 200 0.57 -9.44 -0.50
CA VAL A 200 1.59 -10.51 -0.60
C VAL A 200 2.20 -10.89 0.76
N ASN A 201 1.70 -10.33 1.86
CA ASN A 201 2.16 -10.57 3.24
C ASN A 201 3.68 -10.38 3.43
N MET A 202 4.22 -9.27 2.90
CA MET A 202 5.64 -8.95 3.08
C MET A 202 6.00 -8.81 4.55
N ASP A 203 7.15 -9.35 4.95
CA ASP A 203 7.70 -9.17 6.30
C ASP A 203 8.33 -7.78 6.45
N ILE A 204 7.45 -6.79 6.54
CA ILE A 204 7.80 -5.37 6.53
C ILE A 204 8.70 -4.96 7.70
N PRO A 205 8.41 -5.35 8.95
CA PRO A 205 9.27 -5.00 10.06
C PRO A 205 10.70 -5.52 9.89
N ARG A 206 10.89 -6.74 9.35
CA ARG A 206 12.22 -7.32 9.18
C ARG A 206 13.07 -6.58 8.15
N TYR A 207 12.54 -6.28 6.96
CA TYR A 207 13.34 -5.51 6.01
C TYR A 207 13.55 -4.05 6.46
N ILE A 208 12.65 -3.47 7.27
CA ILE A 208 12.86 -2.15 7.86
C ILE A 208 13.96 -2.20 8.94
N GLU A 209 13.98 -3.25 9.76
CA GLU A 209 15.04 -3.53 10.73
C GLU A 209 16.40 -3.66 10.03
N SER A 210 16.45 -4.31 8.86
CA SER A 210 17.63 -4.36 8.01
C SER A 210 18.11 -2.96 7.59
N VAL A 211 17.21 -2.04 7.21
CA VAL A 211 17.59 -0.63 6.93
C VAL A 211 18.13 0.07 8.17
N PHE A 212 17.50 -0.13 9.34
CA PHE A 212 17.95 0.46 10.59
C PHE A 212 19.38 0.01 10.97
N HIS A 213 19.71 -1.25 10.66
CA HIS A 213 21.05 -1.82 10.85
C HIS A 213 22.02 -1.58 9.69
N ASP A 214 21.58 -0.89 8.63
CA ASP A 214 22.37 -0.65 7.41
C ASP A 214 22.83 -1.95 6.71
N ASP A 215 21.98 -2.97 6.76
CA ASP A 215 22.20 -4.29 6.16
C ASP A 215 21.25 -4.48 4.97
N THR A 216 21.62 -3.95 3.81
CA THR A 216 20.79 -4.02 2.60
C THR A 216 20.70 -5.42 2.01
N GLU A 217 21.71 -6.28 2.23
CA GLU A 217 21.70 -7.69 1.80
C GLU A 217 20.58 -8.47 2.48
N GLU A 218 20.50 -8.41 3.82
CA GLU A 218 19.42 -9.04 4.59
C GLU A 218 18.05 -8.44 4.20
N GLY A 219 18.01 -7.14 3.94
CA GLY A 219 16.80 -6.46 3.45
C GLY A 219 16.29 -7.03 2.12
N VAL A 220 17.18 -7.27 1.15
CA VAL A 220 16.84 -7.93 -0.12
C VAL A 220 16.31 -9.35 0.13
N ASN A 221 16.95 -10.12 1.01
CA ASN A 221 16.52 -11.48 1.33
C ASN A 221 15.07 -11.51 1.88
N TRP A 222 14.74 -10.65 2.85
CA TRP A 222 13.39 -10.56 3.41
C TRP A 222 12.34 -10.17 2.38
N ILE A 223 12.68 -9.25 1.48
CA ILE A 223 11.78 -8.76 0.45
C ILE A 223 11.42 -9.87 -0.56
N TYR A 224 12.41 -10.60 -1.09
CA TYR A 224 12.20 -11.60 -2.15
C TYR A 224 11.53 -12.89 -1.67
N LYS A 225 11.41 -13.11 -0.35
CA LYS A 225 10.60 -14.22 0.21
C LYS A 225 9.13 -14.16 -0.23
N THR A 226 8.62 -12.96 -0.49
CA THR A 226 7.17 -12.73 -0.70
C THR A 226 6.85 -11.75 -1.84
N ASN A 227 7.83 -11.03 -2.37
CA ASN A 227 7.61 -10.08 -3.44
C ASN A 227 8.67 -10.21 -4.55
N PRO A 228 8.31 -10.73 -5.73
CA PRO A 228 9.22 -10.83 -6.87
C PRO A 228 9.43 -9.51 -7.63
N LEU A 229 8.67 -8.45 -7.34
CA LEU A 229 8.76 -7.15 -8.03
C LEU A 229 9.03 -5.98 -7.06
N PRO A 230 10.08 -6.03 -6.23
CA PRO A 230 10.28 -5.03 -5.20
C PRO A 230 10.78 -3.68 -5.70
N SER A 231 11.57 -3.63 -6.78
CA SER A 231 12.05 -2.38 -7.36
C SER A 231 10.89 -1.58 -7.97
N VAL A 232 9.91 -2.28 -8.57
CA VAL A 232 8.62 -1.72 -9.00
C VAL A 232 7.79 -1.28 -7.79
N CYS A 233 7.58 -2.19 -6.83
CA CYS A 233 6.72 -1.92 -5.68
C CYS A 233 7.26 -0.81 -4.77
N GLY A 234 8.58 -0.55 -4.78
CA GLY A 234 9.19 0.58 -4.08
C GLY A 234 8.85 1.95 -4.69
N ARG A 235 8.29 1.97 -5.90
CA ARG A 235 7.96 3.20 -6.64
C ARG A 235 6.47 3.42 -6.78
N VAL A 236 5.75 2.40 -7.27
CA VAL A 236 4.36 2.56 -7.74
C VAL A 236 3.34 1.71 -6.99
N CYS A 237 3.72 1.05 -5.89
CA CYS A 237 2.77 0.32 -5.06
C CYS A 237 1.74 1.28 -4.42
N THR A 238 0.51 0.78 -4.29
CA THR A 238 -0.62 1.42 -3.60
C THR A 238 -0.46 1.47 -2.07
N HIS A 239 0.66 0.95 -1.54
CA HIS A 239 1.13 1.15 -0.17
C HIS A 239 0.06 0.96 0.92
N LYS A 240 -0.82 -0.03 0.76
CA LYS A 240 -1.84 -0.44 1.74
C LYS A 240 -1.26 -0.74 3.14
N CYS A 241 0.01 -1.08 3.20
CA CYS A 241 0.75 -1.23 4.45
C CYS A 241 0.90 0.09 5.24
N GLU A 242 0.99 1.24 4.58
CA GLU A 242 1.13 2.54 5.22
C GLU A 242 -0.22 3.05 5.76
N THR A 243 -1.34 2.70 5.13
CA THR A 243 -2.68 3.12 5.58
C THR A 243 -3.07 2.51 6.93
N VAL A 244 -2.52 1.35 7.27
CA VAL A 244 -2.74 0.65 8.55
C VAL A 244 -1.61 0.82 9.57
N CYS A 245 -0.59 1.62 9.23
CA CYS A 245 0.57 1.78 10.08
C CYS A 245 0.17 2.32 11.47
N SER A 246 0.61 1.66 12.53
CA SER A 246 0.23 2.01 13.91
C SER A 246 0.58 3.46 14.28
N ILE A 247 1.72 3.97 13.80
CA ILE A 247 2.16 5.37 13.99
C ILE A 247 1.18 6.36 13.35
N GLY A 248 0.54 5.98 12.23
CA GLY A 248 -0.43 6.81 11.51
C GLY A 248 -1.68 7.18 12.32
N ASN A 249 -1.95 6.53 13.45
CA ASN A 249 -3.08 6.87 14.33
C ASN A 249 -2.88 8.22 15.04
N ARG A 250 -1.62 8.63 15.26
CA ARG A 250 -1.26 9.84 16.00
C ARG A 250 -0.34 10.78 15.22
N GLY A 251 0.42 10.25 14.27
CA GLY A 251 1.37 10.99 13.43
C GLY A 251 1.27 10.61 11.96
N LYS A 252 2.36 10.79 11.23
CA LYS A 252 2.46 10.32 9.84
C LYS A 252 2.92 8.86 9.79
N PRO A 253 2.31 8.02 8.95
CA PRO A 253 2.71 6.62 8.83
C PRO A 253 4.17 6.48 8.36
N LEU A 254 4.78 5.32 8.57
CA LEU A 254 6.11 5.05 8.01
C LEU A 254 6.09 5.10 6.48
N ALA A 255 7.16 5.57 5.86
CA ALA A 255 7.36 5.55 4.40
C ALA A 255 7.86 4.17 3.93
N ILE A 256 7.05 3.14 4.18
CA ILE A 256 7.35 1.73 3.91
C ILE A 256 7.71 1.48 2.43
N ARG A 257 6.99 2.13 1.51
CA ARG A 257 7.27 2.04 0.06
C ARG A 257 8.68 2.55 -0.27
N TRP A 258 9.08 3.69 0.32
CA TRP A 258 10.37 4.30 0.05
C TRP A 258 11.54 3.61 0.75
N LEU A 259 11.34 3.02 1.93
CA LEU A 259 12.35 2.16 2.57
C LEU A 259 12.65 0.92 1.72
N LYS A 260 11.62 0.32 1.12
CA LYS A 260 11.79 -0.78 0.15
C LYS A 260 12.57 -0.34 -1.09
N ARG A 261 12.23 0.82 -1.64
CA ARG A 261 12.99 1.42 -2.75
C ARG A 261 14.45 1.66 -2.36
N TYR A 262 14.70 2.20 -1.18
CA TYR A 262 16.05 2.49 -0.70
C TYR A 262 16.93 1.23 -0.74
N ILE A 263 16.45 0.10 -0.20
CA ILE A 263 17.14 -1.19 -0.23
C ILE A 263 17.47 -1.58 -1.68
N MET A 264 16.46 -1.60 -2.55
CA MET A 264 16.63 -2.03 -3.94
C MET A 264 17.51 -1.10 -4.78
N ASP A 265 17.56 0.19 -4.45
CA ASP A 265 18.37 1.19 -5.15
C ASP A 265 19.86 1.13 -4.72
N GLN A 266 20.19 0.56 -3.55
CA GLN A 266 21.60 0.42 -3.12
C GLN A 266 22.31 -0.76 -3.82
N GLU A 267 21.57 -1.82 -4.13
CA GLU A 267 22.16 -3.07 -4.61
C GLU A 267 22.22 -3.14 -6.14
N LYS A 268 23.29 -3.75 -6.66
CA LYS A 268 23.40 -4.07 -8.09
C LYS A 268 22.58 -5.31 -8.42
N THR A 269 22.17 -5.45 -9.68
CA THR A 269 21.30 -6.57 -10.08
C THR A 269 21.95 -7.93 -9.82
N GLU A 270 23.26 -8.08 -10.04
CA GLU A 270 23.96 -9.35 -9.78
C GLU A 270 23.99 -9.71 -8.29
N ASP A 271 24.09 -8.70 -7.42
CA ASP A 271 24.06 -8.87 -5.97
C ASP A 271 22.65 -9.21 -5.51
N VAL A 272 21.62 -8.54 -6.05
CA VAL A 272 20.21 -8.87 -5.81
C VAL A 272 19.90 -10.32 -6.17
N ILE A 273 20.34 -10.79 -7.35
CA ILE A 273 20.17 -12.19 -7.76
C ILE A 273 20.81 -13.13 -6.73
N ARG A 274 22.04 -12.83 -6.28
CA ARG A 274 22.74 -13.65 -5.29
C ARG A 274 21.97 -13.72 -3.96
N TYR A 275 21.52 -12.58 -3.45
CA TYR A 275 20.85 -12.49 -2.14
C TYR A 275 19.44 -13.07 -2.16
N ALA A 276 18.68 -12.83 -3.23
CA ALA A 276 17.32 -13.33 -3.41
C ALA A 276 17.29 -14.87 -3.46
N LEU A 277 18.28 -15.49 -4.12
CA LEU A 277 18.35 -16.94 -4.25
C LEU A 277 19.04 -17.64 -3.07
N ASN A 278 19.83 -16.90 -2.28
CA ASN A 278 20.57 -17.39 -1.11
C ASN A 278 21.35 -18.72 -1.36
N GLY A 279 21.80 -18.95 -2.59
CA GLY A 279 22.50 -20.18 -2.99
C GLY A 279 21.63 -21.44 -3.01
N GLU A 280 20.30 -21.33 -2.93
CA GLU A 280 19.41 -22.48 -2.98
C GLU A 280 19.33 -23.07 -4.40
N VAL A 281 19.68 -24.34 -4.53
CA VAL A 281 19.49 -25.08 -5.78
C VAL A 281 18.06 -25.57 -5.85
N VAL A 282 17.25 -24.95 -6.70
CA VAL A 282 15.87 -25.39 -6.90
C VAL A 282 15.85 -26.77 -7.56
N LYS A 283 15.27 -27.75 -6.87
CA LYS A 283 15.09 -29.11 -7.40
C LYS A 283 14.02 -29.08 -8.49
N LYS A 284 14.42 -29.35 -9.72
CA LYS A 284 13.48 -29.45 -10.84
C LYS A 284 12.48 -30.59 -10.62
N VAL A 285 11.21 -30.30 -10.90
CA VAL A 285 10.10 -31.26 -10.89
C VAL A 285 9.61 -31.50 -12.31
N ARG A 286 8.75 -32.51 -12.49
CA ARG A 286 8.11 -32.77 -13.77
C ARG A 286 6.88 -31.87 -13.90
N GLY A 287 6.86 -31.03 -14.94
CA GLY A 287 5.70 -30.23 -15.31
C GLY A 287 6.12 -28.99 -16.08
N LYS A 288 5.38 -28.68 -17.15
CA LYS A 288 5.55 -27.46 -17.96
C LYS A 288 4.35 -26.55 -17.78
N VAL A 289 4.58 -25.27 -17.50
CA VAL A 289 3.52 -24.28 -17.33
C VAL A 289 3.69 -23.14 -18.32
N ALA A 290 2.65 -22.85 -19.09
CA ALA A 290 2.59 -21.68 -19.96
C ALA A 290 1.90 -20.51 -19.24
N ILE A 291 2.47 -19.33 -19.40
CA ILE A 291 1.97 -18.08 -18.80
C ILE A 291 1.69 -17.11 -19.93
N ILE A 292 0.47 -16.61 -20.04
CA ILE A 292 0.06 -15.69 -21.11
C ILE A 292 0.00 -14.28 -20.55
N GLY A 293 0.96 -13.45 -20.97
CA GLY A 293 1.17 -12.06 -20.53
C GLY A 293 2.31 -11.91 -19.52
N ALA A 294 3.24 -11.00 -19.79
CA ALA A 294 4.38 -10.69 -18.91
C ALA A 294 4.11 -9.47 -18.00
N GLY A 295 2.88 -9.30 -17.54
CA GLY A 295 2.52 -8.30 -16.54
C GLY A 295 2.88 -8.72 -15.10
N PRO A 296 2.47 -7.94 -14.07
CA PRO A 296 2.78 -8.24 -12.67
C PRO A 296 2.38 -9.67 -12.25
N ALA A 297 1.18 -10.11 -12.66
CA ALA A 297 0.66 -11.43 -12.31
C ALA A 297 1.41 -12.56 -13.01
N GLY A 298 1.73 -12.42 -14.29
CA GLY A 298 2.48 -13.43 -15.05
C GLY A 298 3.91 -13.59 -14.56
N LEU A 299 4.61 -12.48 -14.33
CA LEU A 299 5.96 -12.47 -13.77
C LEU A 299 6.00 -13.09 -12.37
N SER A 300 5.02 -12.76 -11.51
CA SER A 300 4.89 -13.36 -10.18
C SER A 300 4.62 -14.86 -10.25
N ALA A 301 3.67 -15.31 -11.08
CA ALA A 301 3.40 -16.73 -11.26
C ALA A 301 4.65 -17.48 -11.74
N ALA A 302 5.38 -16.93 -12.71
CA ALA A 302 6.61 -17.52 -13.24
C ALA A 302 7.69 -17.67 -12.16
N TYR A 303 7.88 -16.64 -11.33
CA TYR A 303 8.83 -16.67 -10.22
C TYR A 303 8.53 -17.81 -9.25
N TYR A 304 7.31 -17.86 -8.71
CA TYR A 304 6.95 -18.87 -7.70
C TYR A 304 6.92 -20.29 -8.27
N LEU A 305 6.39 -20.49 -9.47
CA LEU A 305 6.43 -21.80 -10.13
C LEU A 305 7.85 -22.28 -10.40
N SER A 306 8.76 -21.35 -10.73
CA SER A 306 10.16 -21.68 -10.96
C SER A 306 10.87 -22.05 -9.66
N LEU A 307 10.57 -21.39 -8.54
CA LEU A 307 11.03 -21.78 -7.19
C LEU A 307 10.46 -23.13 -6.74
N MET A 308 9.26 -23.51 -7.19
CA MET A 308 8.68 -24.84 -7.00
C MET A 308 9.29 -25.90 -7.93
N GLY A 309 10.14 -25.49 -8.87
CA GLY A 309 10.93 -26.37 -9.74
C GLY A 309 10.31 -26.68 -11.10
N TYR A 310 9.20 -26.05 -11.47
CA TYR A 310 8.56 -26.23 -12.78
C TYR A 310 9.35 -25.55 -13.90
N SER A 311 9.14 -26.02 -15.14
CA SER A 311 9.58 -25.31 -16.35
C SER A 311 8.49 -24.33 -16.76
N THR A 312 8.84 -23.04 -16.83
CA THR A 312 7.88 -21.96 -17.10
C THR A 312 8.27 -21.21 -18.38
N THR A 313 7.26 -20.97 -19.22
CA THR A 313 7.41 -20.15 -20.44
C THR A 313 6.34 -19.07 -20.44
N ILE A 314 6.76 -17.81 -20.51
CA ILE A 314 5.87 -16.65 -20.65
C ILE A 314 5.74 -16.29 -22.13
N PHE A 315 4.52 -16.09 -22.62
CA PHE A 315 4.21 -15.58 -23.94
C PHE A 315 3.77 -14.11 -23.81
N GLU A 316 4.54 -13.21 -24.41
CA GLU A 316 4.30 -11.76 -24.38
C GLU A 316 4.13 -11.21 -25.79
N SER A 317 3.04 -10.50 -26.02
CA SER A 317 2.69 -9.87 -27.31
C SER A 317 3.62 -8.72 -27.69
N LYS A 318 4.16 -8.00 -26.70
CA LYS A 318 5.01 -6.83 -26.88
C LYS A 318 6.49 -7.20 -26.99
N ALA A 319 7.32 -6.20 -27.32
CA ALA A 319 8.76 -6.38 -27.51
C ALA A 319 9.51 -6.68 -26.20
N LEU A 320 9.02 -6.16 -25.08
CA LEU A 320 9.62 -6.29 -23.75
C LEU A 320 8.58 -6.78 -22.74
N ALA A 321 9.05 -7.50 -21.73
CA ALA A 321 8.23 -7.89 -20.59
C ALA A 321 7.90 -6.69 -19.67
N GLY A 322 6.84 -6.85 -18.87
CA GLY A 322 6.44 -5.89 -17.84
C GLY A 322 5.00 -5.38 -17.96
N GLY A 323 4.32 -5.61 -19.09
CA GLY A 323 2.93 -5.19 -19.29
C GLY A 323 2.71 -3.70 -18.99
N VAL A 324 1.70 -3.37 -18.19
CA VAL A 324 1.39 -1.97 -17.82
C VAL A 324 2.54 -1.26 -17.09
N MET A 325 3.41 -2.00 -16.38
CA MET A 325 4.58 -1.42 -15.71
C MET A 325 5.61 -0.90 -16.74
N ARG A 326 5.71 -1.56 -17.90
CA ARG A 326 6.60 -1.17 -18.99
C ARG A 326 5.96 -0.12 -19.91
N TYR A 327 4.71 -0.33 -20.28
CA TYR A 327 4.05 0.41 -21.38
C TYR A 327 3.01 1.43 -20.92
N GLY A 328 2.48 1.31 -19.70
CA GLY A 328 1.49 2.24 -19.17
C GLY A 328 2.10 3.31 -18.27
N ILE A 329 2.84 2.89 -17.25
CA ILE A 329 3.37 3.80 -16.24
C ILE A 329 4.46 4.70 -16.85
N PRO A 330 4.38 6.03 -16.66
CA PRO A 330 5.39 6.95 -17.16
C PRO A 330 6.79 6.72 -16.57
N ARG A 331 7.82 6.99 -17.38
CA ARG A 331 9.23 6.78 -17.00
C ARG A 331 9.67 7.54 -15.75
N TYR A 332 9.10 8.72 -15.53
CA TYR A 332 9.41 9.55 -14.37
C TYR A 332 8.83 9.01 -13.05
N ARG A 333 7.95 8.01 -13.11
CA ARG A 333 7.43 7.27 -11.94
C ARG A 333 8.07 5.90 -11.79
N LEU A 334 8.24 5.21 -12.92
CA LEU A 334 8.87 3.89 -12.97
C LEU A 334 9.91 3.86 -14.09
N PRO A 335 11.20 4.04 -13.74
CA PRO A 335 12.31 3.85 -14.67
C PRO A 335 12.33 2.44 -15.22
N ASP A 336 12.87 2.31 -16.44
CA ASP A 336 12.92 1.02 -17.10
C ASP A 336 13.85 0.06 -16.36
N GLU A 337 14.97 0.60 -15.91
CA GLU A 337 16.05 -0.09 -15.22
C GLU A 337 15.60 -0.71 -13.90
N ALA A 338 14.63 -0.07 -13.22
CA ALA A 338 14.08 -0.60 -11.97
C ALA A 338 13.25 -1.87 -12.22
N LEU A 339 12.43 -1.88 -13.27
CA LEU A 339 11.65 -3.08 -13.63
C LEU A 339 12.55 -4.16 -14.24
N ASP A 340 13.55 -3.78 -15.04
CA ASP A 340 14.48 -4.74 -15.66
C ASP A 340 15.27 -5.50 -14.58
N LYS A 341 15.69 -4.81 -13.50
CA LYS A 341 16.31 -5.45 -12.33
C LYS A 341 15.44 -6.57 -11.73
N ASP A 342 14.14 -6.34 -11.57
CA ASP A 342 13.22 -7.36 -11.04
C ASP A 342 13.02 -8.51 -12.03
N ILE A 343 12.92 -8.22 -13.34
CA ILE A 343 12.76 -9.23 -14.40
C ILE A 343 14.01 -10.12 -14.51
N GLU A 344 15.22 -9.55 -14.45
CA GLU A 344 16.48 -10.30 -14.52
C GLU A 344 16.60 -11.33 -13.39
N VAL A 345 16.09 -11.03 -12.19
CA VAL A 345 16.00 -12.02 -11.10
C VAL A 345 15.09 -13.18 -11.47
N ILE A 346 13.95 -12.90 -12.09
CA ILE A 346 13.00 -13.92 -12.53
C ILE A 346 13.60 -14.78 -13.65
N GLU A 347 14.27 -14.17 -14.63
CA GLU A 347 14.96 -14.89 -15.71
C GLU A 347 16.10 -15.76 -15.18
N SER A 348 16.81 -15.32 -14.12
CA SER A 348 17.89 -16.09 -13.49
C SER A 348 17.44 -17.44 -12.91
N LEU A 349 16.14 -17.62 -12.65
CA LEU A 349 15.53 -18.89 -12.24
C LEU A 349 15.31 -19.88 -13.41
N GLY A 350 15.63 -19.46 -14.64
CA GLY A 350 15.44 -20.23 -15.87
C GLY A 350 14.04 -20.10 -16.46
N VAL A 351 13.33 -18.99 -16.17
CA VAL A 351 12.08 -18.63 -16.83
C VAL A 351 12.38 -18.23 -18.28
N GLU A 352 11.66 -18.81 -19.24
CA GLU A 352 11.76 -18.42 -20.65
C GLU A 352 10.70 -17.36 -20.97
N ILE A 353 11.09 -16.18 -21.46
CA ILE A 353 10.16 -15.13 -21.88
C ILE A 353 10.19 -15.00 -23.41
N LYS A 354 9.10 -15.38 -24.06
CA LYS A 354 8.88 -15.26 -25.51
C LYS A 354 8.13 -13.98 -25.83
N CYS A 355 8.87 -12.89 -25.98
CA CYS A 355 8.35 -11.61 -26.49
C CYS A 355 7.92 -11.71 -27.96
N LEU A 356 7.20 -10.70 -28.44
CA LEU A 356 6.66 -10.60 -29.81
C LEU A 356 5.84 -11.84 -30.23
N THR A 357 5.20 -12.50 -29.27
CA THR A 357 4.40 -13.71 -29.50
C THR A 357 2.98 -13.47 -29.01
N THR A 358 2.07 -13.20 -29.94
CA THR A 358 0.66 -12.93 -29.65
C THR A 358 -0.13 -14.24 -29.66
N VAL A 359 -0.58 -14.70 -28.49
CA VAL A 359 -1.48 -15.86 -28.41
C VAL A 359 -2.81 -15.55 -29.09
N GLY A 360 -3.34 -16.50 -29.86
CA GLY A 360 -4.50 -16.34 -30.74
C GLY A 360 -4.15 -15.88 -32.16
N LYS A 361 -2.90 -15.49 -32.42
CA LYS A 361 -2.42 -15.08 -33.75
C LYS A 361 -1.17 -15.85 -34.18
N ASP A 362 -0.11 -15.77 -33.39
CA ASP A 362 1.19 -16.39 -33.69
C ASP A 362 1.25 -17.84 -33.17
N VAL A 363 0.58 -18.11 -32.05
CA VAL A 363 0.35 -19.45 -31.48
C VAL A 363 -1.07 -19.49 -30.91
N THR A 364 -1.80 -20.58 -31.08
CA THR A 364 -3.17 -20.74 -30.55
C THR A 364 -3.19 -21.18 -29.09
N LEU A 365 -4.29 -20.91 -28.37
CA LEU A 365 -4.42 -21.35 -26.98
C LEU A 365 -4.48 -22.89 -26.88
N GLU A 366 -5.03 -23.56 -27.89
CA GLU A 366 -5.11 -25.01 -27.99
C GLU A 366 -3.74 -25.65 -28.19
N GLU A 367 -2.89 -25.09 -29.05
CA GLU A 367 -1.50 -25.55 -29.19
C GLU A 367 -0.74 -25.46 -27.86
N ILE A 368 -0.93 -24.35 -27.14
CA ILE A 368 -0.35 -24.17 -25.79
C ILE A 368 -0.92 -25.19 -24.82
N ARG A 369 -2.24 -25.41 -24.81
CA ARG A 369 -2.87 -26.41 -23.94
C ARG A 369 -2.32 -27.82 -24.20
N ASP A 370 -2.03 -28.16 -25.45
CA ASP A 370 -1.57 -29.50 -25.82
C ASP A 370 -0.06 -29.72 -25.51
N GLU A 371 0.75 -28.64 -25.47
CA GLU A 371 2.19 -28.71 -25.16
C GLU A 371 2.51 -28.58 -23.66
N TYR A 372 1.68 -27.88 -22.89
CA TYR A 372 1.92 -27.56 -21.48
C TYR A 372 0.94 -28.29 -20.55
N ASP A 373 1.38 -28.61 -19.34
CA ASP A 373 0.54 -29.33 -18.36
C ASP A 373 -0.48 -28.42 -17.66
N ALA A 374 -0.20 -27.11 -17.59
CA ALA A 374 -1.11 -26.08 -17.08
C ALA A 374 -0.87 -24.73 -17.79
N VAL A 375 -1.90 -23.88 -17.79
CA VAL A 375 -1.85 -22.54 -18.39
C VAL A 375 -2.34 -21.49 -17.38
N PHE A 376 -1.62 -20.38 -17.26
CA PHE A 376 -2.02 -19.21 -16.49
C PHE A 376 -2.28 -18.00 -17.39
N LEU A 377 -3.44 -17.37 -17.23
CA LEU A 377 -3.82 -16.14 -17.92
C LEU A 377 -3.53 -14.92 -17.04
N GLY A 378 -2.65 -14.04 -17.52
CA GLY A 378 -2.26 -12.79 -16.85
C GLY A 378 -2.23 -11.60 -17.81
N THR A 379 -3.17 -11.56 -18.76
CA THR A 379 -3.17 -10.60 -19.90
C THR A 379 -3.58 -9.17 -19.55
N GLY A 380 -4.11 -8.94 -18.34
CA GLY A 380 -4.52 -7.62 -17.87
C GLY A 380 -5.66 -6.98 -18.68
N PHE A 381 -5.83 -5.66 -18.54
CA PHE A 381 -6.78 -4.88 -19.34
C PHE A 381 -6.09 -4.09 -20.44
N SER A 382 -6.13 -4.62 -21.67
CA SER A 382 -5.45 -4.04 -22.83
C SER A 382 -6.34 -3.12 -23.68
N LYS A 383 -7.67 -3.19 -23.55
CA LYS A 383 -8.62 -2.35 -24.30
C LYS A 383 -9.02 -1.12 -23.50
N GLY A 384 -9.16 0.02 -24.17
CA GLY A 384 -9.70 1.25 -23.56
C GLY A 384 -11.22 1.31 -23.70
N ARG A 385 -11.90 1.99 -22.76
CA ARG A 385 -13.33 2.32 -22.88
C ARG A 385 -13.51 3.68 -23.54
N SER A 386 -14.46 3.80 -24.46
CA SER A 386 -14.82 5.06 -25.10
C SER A 386 -16.06 5.68 -24.46
N THR A 387 -16.11 7.02 -24.43
CA THR A 387 -17.25 7.79 -23.91
C THR A 387 -18.52 7.63 -24.75
N GLY A 388 -18.37 7.23 -26.03
CA GLY A 388 -19.49 7.06 -26.95
C GLY A 388 -20.23 8.37 -27.32
N VAL A 389 -19.66 9.52 -26.99
CA VAL A 389 -20.25 10.81 -27.35
C VAL A 389 -20.14 11.08 -28.84
N LYS A 390 -21.00 11.95 -29.36
CA LYS A 390 -20.96 12.32 -30.77
C LYS A 390 -19.59 12.91 -31.14
N GLY A 391 -19.01 12.40 -32.22
CA GLY A 391 -17.71 12.82 -32.75
C GLY A 391 -16.49 12.16 -32.11
N VAL A 392 -16.67 11.15 -31.24
CA VAL A 392 -15.56 10.42 -30.60
C VAL A 392 -14.69 9.64 -31.60
N ASP A 393 -15.24 9.22 -32.74
CA ASP A 393 -14.50 8.52 -33.81
C ASP A 393 -13.66 9.46 -34.71
N SER A 394 -13.58 10.75 -34.37
CA SER A 394 -12.87 11.74 -35.18
C SER A 394 -11.35 11.56 -35.08
N GLU A 395 -10.64 11.83 -36.18
CA GLU A 395 -9.18 11.88 -36.18
C GLU A 395 -8.66 12.90 -35.15
N GLY A 396 -7.79 12.46 -34.25
CA GLY A 396 -7.27 13.25 -33.13
C GLY A 396 -7.94 12.97 -31.78
N VAL A 397 -8.96 12.10 -31.73
CA VAL A 397 -9.41 11.46 -30.50
C VAL A 397 -8.64 10.15 -30.34
N ILE A 398 -7.91 9.99 -29.24
CA ILE A 398 -7.10 8.78 -28.99
C ILE A 398 -7.29 8.24 -27.59
N MET A 399 -7.05 6.95 -27.42
CA MET A 399 -7.06 6.30 -26.11
C MET A 399 -5.76 6.57 -25.35
N ALA A 400 -5.85 6.76 -24.04
CA ALA A 400 -4.69 7.04 -23.19
C ALA A 400 -3.64 5.92 -23.20
N ILE A 401 -4.05 4.65 -23.15
CA ILE A 401 -3.11 3.52 -23.05
C ILE A 401 -2.22 3.39 -24.29
N PRO A 402 -2.75 3.36 -25.54
CA PRO A 402 -1.91 3.40 -26.72
C PRO A 402 -1.01 4.64 -26.82
N LEU A 403 -1.45 5.80 -26.31
CA LEU A 403 -0.60 6.99 -26.28
C LEU A 403 0.57 6.81 -25.32
N LEU A 404 0.31 6.38 -24.09
CA LEU A 404 1.33 6.15 -23.07
C LEU A 404 2.36 5.12 -23.56
N GLU A 405 1.88 4.05 -24.21
CA GLU A 405 2.75 3.05 -24.87
C GLU A 405 3.69 3.72 -25.88
N LYS A 406 3.14 4.51 -26.82
CA LYS A 406 3.95 5.24 -27.82
C LYS A 406 4.94 6.22 -27.19
N ILE A 407 4.55 6.91 -26.12
CA ILE A 407 5.45 7.82 -25.39
C ILE A 407 6.61 7.01 -24.81
N ARG A 408 6.33 5.85 -24.22
CA ARG A 408 7.36 4.98 -23.63
C ARG A 408 8.32 4.44 -24.67
N ASP A 409 7.81 3.97 -25.82
CA ASP A 409 8.63 3.50 -26.94
C ASP A 409 9.51 4.62 -27.53
N TYR A 410 8.96 5.83 -27.66
CA TYR A 410 9.71 7.00 -28.11
C TYR A 410 10.85 7.36 -27.16
N LEU A 411 10.60 7.32 -25.85
CA LEU A 411 11.64 7.61 -24.84
C LEU A 411 12.74 6.55 -24.81
N ARG A 412 12.43 5.30 -25.14
CA ARG A 412 13.42 4.22 -25.32
C ARG A 412 14.18 4.30 -26.65
N GLN A 413 13.77 5.18 -27.57
CA GLN A 413 14.30 5.25 -28.94
C GLN A 413 14.06 3.96 -29.74
N GLU A 414 13.08 3.14 -29.33
CA GLU A 414 12.67 1.91 -30.03
C GLU A 414 11.81 2.24 -31.26
N SER A 415 11.06 3.33 -31.19
CA SER A 415 10.32 3.89 -32.31
C SER A 415 10.93 5.21 -32.75
N GLY A 416 11.20 5.34 -34.06
CA GLY A 416 11.51 6.64 -34.68
C GLY A 416 10.29 7.54 -34.82
N GLU A 417 9.09 7.03 -34.53
CA GLU A 417 7.84 7.78 -34.62
C GLU A 417 7.55 8.54 -33.33
N LYS A 418 7.43 9.85 -33.48
CA LYS A 418 7.11 10.74 -32.38
C LYS A 418 5.64 10.58 -31.95
N PRO A 419 5.33 10.61 -30.64
CA PRO A 419 3.95 10.57 -30.16
C PRO A 419 3.13 11.73 -30.75
N PRO A 420 1.86 11.50 -31.15
CA PRO A 420 1.05 12.47 -31.88
C PRO A 420 0.46 13.54 -30.93
N VAL A 421 1.30 14.26 -30.20
CA VAL A 421 0.90 15.30 -29.24
C VAL A 421 0.73 16.65 -29.95
N THR A 422 -0.47 17.22 -29.90
CA THR A 422 -0.76 18.55 -30.45
C THR A 422 -0.47 19.67 -29.45
N ASP A 423 -0.66 20.93 -29.87
CA ASP A 423 -0.39 22.11 -29.04
C ASP A 423 -1.42 22.32 -27.92
N SER A 424 -2.62 21.74 -28.03
CA SER A 424 -3.72 21.97 -27.11
C SER A 424 -4.53 20.70 -26.91
N VAL A 425 -4.45 20.10 -25.73
CA VAL A 425 -4.93 18.74 -25.47
C VAL A 425 -5.98 18.73 -24.36
N ILE A 426 -7.05 17.95 -24.55
CA ILE A 426 -8.09 17.71 -23.56
C ILE A 426 -8.04 16.24 -23.16
N VAL A 427 -7.83 15.95 -21.89
CA VAL A 427 -7.86 14.59 -21.31
C VAL A 427 -9.19 14.41 -20.59
N ILE A 428 -9.88 13.30 -20.89
CA ILE A 428 -11.16 12.93 -20.27
C ILE A 428 -10.91 11.80 -19.27
N GLY A 429 -11.11 12.07 -17.99
CA GLY A 429 -11.00 11.09 -16.91
C GLY A 429 -10.39 11.68 -15.64
N GLY A 430 -10.74 11.11 -14.48
CA GLY A 430 -10.25 11.54 -13.16
C GLY A 430 -9.29 10.57 -12.45
N GLY A 431 -8.93 9.43 -13.07
CA GLY A 431 -8.05 8.42 -12.46
C GLY A 431 -6.56 8.58 -12.81
N ASN A 432 -5.69 7.77 -12.20
CA ASN A 432 -4.23 7.82 -12.41
C ASN A 432 -3.81 7.76 -13.88
N VAL A 433 -4.49 6.96 -14.72
CA VAL A 433 -4.21 6.90 -16.17
C VAL A 433 -4.42 8.25 -16.85
N ALA A 434 -5.42 9.03 -16.41
CA ALA A 434 -5.67 10.37 -16.94
C ALA A 434 -4.57 11.34 -16.50
N MET A 435 -4.12 11.26 -15.24
CA MET A 435 -3.03 12.08 -14.74
C MET A 435 -1.71 11.75 -15.43
N ASP A 436 -1.36 10.46 -15.55
CA ASP A 436 -0.18 9.98 -16.27
C ASP A 436 -0.16 10.47 -17.72
N ALA A 437 -1.30 10.38 -18.42
CA ALA A 437 -1.44 10.87 -19.78
C ALA A 437 -1.28 12.40 -19.86
N ALA A 438 -1.99 13.15 -19.00
CA ALA A 438 -1.95 14.60 -18.98
C ALA A 438 -0.55 15.15 -18.69
N ARG A 439 0.13 14.59 -17.69
CA ARG A 439 1.50 14.98 -17.30
C ARG A 439 2.54 14.60 -18.32
N SER A 440 2.41 13.42 -18.94
CA SER A 440 3.29 13.00 -20.03
C SER A 440 3.15 13.92 -21.25
N VAL A 441 1.92 14.30 -21.59
CA VAL A 441 1.66 15.29 -22.64
C VAL A 441 2.23 16.66 -22.29
N ALA A 442 2.03 17.14 -21.06
CA ALA A 442 2.56 18.43 -20.60
C ALA A 442 4.09 18.50 -20.74
N ARG A 443 4.79 17.43 -20.33
CA ARG A 443 6.25 17.29 -20.49
C ARG A 443 6.68 17.31 -21.95
N ILE A 444 6.01 16.57 -22.83
CA ILE A 444 6.29 16.60 -24.28
C ILE A 444 6.08 18.00 -24.86
N GLN A 445 4.96 18.66 -24.55
CA GLN A 445 4.71 20.03 -25.02
C GLN A 445 5.78 21.00 -24.51
N LYS A 446 6.16 20.90 -23.24
CA LYS A 446 7.20 21.73 -22.64
C LYS A 446 8.56 21.52 -23.31
N MET A 447 9.02 20.28 -23.42
CA MET A 447 10.32 19.93 -23.99
C MET A 447 10.45 20.35 -25.46
N GLU A 448 9.36 20.30 -26.22
CA GLU A 448 9.40 20.52 -27.67
C GLU A 448 9.02 21.93 -28.10
N ARG A 449 8.15 22.59 -27.33
CA ARG A 449 7.51 23.85 -27.72
C ARG A 449 7.65 24.94 -26.66
N ASN A 450 8.22 24.62 -25.50
CA ASN A 450 8.33 25.51 -24.34
C ASN A 450 6.97 26.13 -23.92
N HIS A 451 5.89 25.38 -24.09
CA HIS A 451 4.51 25.78 -23.77
C HIS A 451 3.73 24.57 -23.27
N ILE A 452 2.73 24.79 -22.41
CA ILE A 452 1.85 23.76 -21.86
C ILE A 452 0.42 24.24 -21.98
N ASP A 453 -0.42 23.46 -22.66
CA ASP A 453 -1.86 23.69 -22.75
C ASP A 453 -2.62 22.37 -22.71
N VAL A 454 -2.58 21.76 -21.51
CA VAL A 454 -3.27 20.51 -21.19
C VAL A 454 -4.43 20.81 -20.24
N LYS A 455 -5.61 20.32 -20.60
CA LYS A 455 -6.82 20.40 -19.78
C LYS A 455 -7.26 19.00 -19.41
N VAL A 456 -7.69 18.81 -18.17
CA VAL A 456 -8.31 17.56 -17.70
C VAL A 456 -9.75 17.85 -17.32
N THR A 457 -10.68 17.05 -17.83
CA THR A 457 -12.10 17.09 -17.44
C THR A 457 -12.49 15.76 -16.82
N SER A 458 -13.28 15.81 -15.74
CA SER A 458 -13.71 14.63 -14.98
C SER A 458 -15.15 14.77 -14.53
N LEU A 459 -15.84 13.65 -14.33
CA LEU A 459 -17.20 13.67 -13.78
C LEU A 459 -17.19 14.01 -12.29
N GLU A 460 -16.14 13.57 -11.63
CA GLU A 460 -15.87 13.74 -10.22
C GLU A 460 -15.51 15.18 -9.90
N SER A 461 -15.91 15.64 -8.72
CA SER A 461 -15.34 16.84 -8.13
C SER A 461 -13.85 16.64 -7.84
N MET A 462 -13.12 17.72 -7.56
CA MET A 462 -11.68 17.64 -7.28
C MET A 462 -11.37 16.71 -6.09
N GLU A 463 -12.26 16.65 -5.10
CA GLU A 463 -12.12 15.86 -3.88
C GLU A 463 -12.49 14.38 -4.08
N GLU A 464 -13.26 14.08 -5.13
CA GLU A 464 -13.77 12.74 -5.44
C GLU A 464 -12.98 12.05 -6.57
N MET A 465 -12.01 12.75 -7.18
CA MET A 465 -11.19 12.18 -8.25
C MET A 465 -10.53 10.87 -7.79
N PRO A 466 -10.63 9.77 -8.57
CA PRO A 466 -10.03 8.50 -8.20
C PRO A 466 -8.49 8.49 -8.22
N ALA A 467 -7.86 9.51 -8.82
CA ALA A 467 -6.41 9.61 -8.87
C ALA A 467 -5.81 9.90 -7.49
N ASP A 468 -4.59 9.46 -7.27
CA ASP A 468 -3.82 9.79 -6.07
C ASP A 468 -3.66 11.31 -5.97
N LEU A 469 -3.93 11.86 -4.78
CA LEU A 469 -3.87 13.30 -4.54
C LEU A 469 -2.51 13.91 -4.94
N GLU A 470 -1.43 13.16 -4.70
CA GLU A 470 -0.07 13.52 -5.12
C GLU A 470 -0.01 13.79 -6.64
N GLU A 471 -0.56 12.90 -7.47
CA GLU A 471 -0.54 13.05 -8.93
C GLU A 471 -1.33 14.27 -9.41
N ILE A 472 -2.46 14.53 -8.77
CA ILE A 472 -3.32 15.68 -9.05
C ILE A 472 -2.57 16.98 -8.76
N LEU A 473 -1.96 17.08 -7.58
CA LEU A 473 -1.20 18.25 -7.13
C LEU A 473 0.03 18.47 -8.01
N GLU A 474 0.79 17.42 -8.27
CA GLU A 474 1.94 17.44 -9.17
C GLU A 474 1.54 17.91 -10.58
N GLY A 475 0.42 17.41 -11.10
CA GLY A 475 -0.09 17.84 -12.40
C GLY A 475 -0.44 19.34 -12.44
N LYS A 476 -0.98 19.87 -11.34
CA LYS A 476 -1.27 21.31 -11.21
C LYS A 476 0.02 22.14 -11.21
N GLU A 477 1.05 21.67 -10.49
CA GLU A 477 2.37 22.32 -10.47
C GLU A 477 3.06 22.27 -11.84
N GLU A 478 2.84 21.21 -12.61
CA GLU A 478 3.31 21.06 -13.99
C GLU A 478 2.47 21.89 -15.00
N GLY A 479 1.44 22.63 -14.55
CA GLY A 479 0.68 23.58 -15.38
C GLY A 479 -0.61 23.04 -16.00
N ILE A 480 -1.08 21.86 -15.58
CA ILE A 480 -2.34 21.27 -16.06
C ILE A 480 -3.53 22.04 -15.49
N LYS A 481 -4.54 22.29 -16.35
CA LYS A 481 -5.80 22.95 -15.97
C LYS A 481 -6.90 21.93 -15.75
N TYR A 482 -7.53 21.93 -14.59
CA TYR A 482 -8.60 21.00 -14.24
C TYR A 482 -9.99 21.62 -14.41
N PHE A 483 -10.90 20.84 -14.97
CA PHE A 483 -12.32 21.13 -15.15
C PHE A 483 -13.13 20.01 -14.47
N PRO A 484 -13.12 19.95 -13.14
CA PRO A 484 -13.84 18.92 -12.39
C PRO A 484 -15.37 19.10 -12.52
N SER A 485 -16.13 18.07 -12.16
CA SER A 485 -17.60 18.08 -12.22
C SER A 485 -18.16 18.40 -13.62
N ARG A 486 -17.44 18.00 -14.68
CA ARG A 486 -17.84 18.20 -16.08
C ARG A 486 -17.57 16.95 -16.92
N GLY A 487 -18.65 16.40 -17.48
CA GLY A 487 -18.61 15.25 -18.38
C GLY A 487 -18.56 15.63 -19.86
N PRO A 488 -18.05 14.76 -20.74
CA PRO A 488 -18.09 14.99 -22.19
C PRO A 488 -19.52 14.86 -22.72
N LYS A 489 -19.91 15.74 -23.65
CA LYS A 489 -21.23 15.71 -24.32
C LYS A 489 -21.10 15.53 -25.83
N GLU A 490 -20.16 16.23 -26.47
CA GLU A 490 -19.94 16.20 -27.93
C GLU A 490 -18.54 16.73 -28.27
N VAL A 491 -17.84 16.05 -29.17
CA VAL A 491 -16.59 16.56 -29.77
C VAL A 491 -16.94 17.61 -30.82
N LEU A 492 -16.39 18.81 -30.68
CA LEU A 492 -16.64 19.92 -31.58
C LEU A 492 -15.64 19.90 -32.73
N LEU A 493 -16.18 19.94 -33.96
CA LEU A 493 -15.40 19.94 -35.19
C LEU A 493 -15.59 21.23 -35.96
N LYS A 494 -14.51 21.76 -36.53
CA LYS A 494 -14.51 22.83 -37.52
C LYS A 494 -13.69 22.39 -38.72
N ASP A 495 -14.32 22.38 -39.90
CA ASP A 495 -13.71 21.91 -41.16
C ASP A 495 -13.11 20.48 -41.04
N GLY A 496 -13.79 19.60 -40.30
CA GLY A 496 -13.36 18.23 -40.05
C GLY A 496 -12.26 18.05 -39.00
N LYS A 497 -11.76 19.13 -38.38
CA LYS A 497 -10.74 19.09 -37.33
C LYS A 497 -11.32 19.40 -35.96
N ILE A 498 -10.79 18.76 -34.92
CA ILE A 498 -11.17 19.03 -33.53
C ILE A 498 -10.83 20.47 -33.17
N CYS A 499 -11.81 21.20 -32.63
CA CYS A 499 -11.63 22.55 -32.09
C CYS A 499 -12.03 22.67 -30.61
N GLY A 500 -12.63 21.63 -30.03
CA GLY A 500 -12.88 21.57 -28.59
C GLY A 500 -13.78 20.40 -28.19
N LEU A 501 -14.09 20.36 -26.90
CA LEU A 501 -15.02 19.42 -26.29
C LEU A 501 -16.15 20.20 -25.63
N LYS A 502 -17.38 19.93 -26.06
CA LYS A 502 -18.57 20.38 -25.34
C LYS A 502 -18.75 19.51 -24.11
N THR A 503 -18.88 20.15 -22.96
CA THR A 503 -19.02 19.50 -21.66
C THR A 503 -20.31 19.91 -20.97
N ILE A 504 -20.82 19.03 -20.14
CA ILE A 504 -22.04 19.20 -19.35
C ILE A 504 -21.70 19.08 -17.87
N ALA A 505 -22.32 19.91 -17.02
CA ALA A 505 -22.09 19.82 -15.58
C ALA A 505 -22.60 18.48 -15.01
N CYS A 506 -21.73 17.80 -14.28
CA CYS A 506 -22.04 16.59 -13.52
C CYS A 506 -22.37 17.02 -12.09
N THR A 507 -23.63 16.87 -11.68
CA THR A 507 -24.09 17.27 -10.35
C THR A 507 -23.86 16.19 -9.30
N ARG A 508 -23.71 14.93 -9.75
CA ARG A 508 -23.54 13.76 -8.89
C ARG A 508 -22.98 12.60 -9.70
N VAL A 509 -21.96 11.90 -9.21
CA VAL A 509 -21.34 10.74 -9.91
C VAL A 509 -21.96 9.40 -9.49
N PHE A 510 -22.20 9.22 -8.20
CA PHE A 510 -22.71 7.98 -7.62
C PHE A 510 -24.13 8.16 -7.10
N ASP A 511 -24.99 7.15 -7.25
CA ASP A 511 -26.31 7.15 -6.63
C ASP A 511 -26.26 6.95 -5.09
N ASP A 512 -27.43 6.88 -4.45
CA ASP A 512 -27.52 6.70 -2.99
C ASP A 512 -26.97 5.34 -2.52
N ASP A 513 -26.89 4.35 -3.42
CA ASP A 513 -26.32 3.03 -3.17
C ASP A 513 -24.80 2.97 -3.48
N GLY A 514 -24.18 4.11 -3.82
CA GLY A 514 -22.76 4.21 -4.18
C GLY A 514 -22.42 3.61 -5.54
N ARG A 515 -23.42 3.35 -6.40
CA ARG A 515 -23.19 2.82 -7.76
C ARG A 515 -22.92 3.97 -8.71
N PHE A 516 -22.02 3.74 -9.66
CA PHE A 516 -21.72 4.70 -10.70
C PHE A 516 -22.97 4.97 -11.55
N ASN A 517 -23.54 6.18 -11.42
CA ASN A 517 -24.78 6.60 -12.06
C ASN A 517 -24.82 8.13 -12.20
N PRO A 518 -23.97 8.70 -13.07
CA PRO A 518 -23.77 10.14 -13.14
C PRO A 518 -25.04 10.89 -13.55
N GLN A 519 -25.34 11.97 -12.84
CA GLN A 519 -26.45 12.88 -13.10
C GLN A 519 -25.93 14.20 -13.66
N PHE A 520 -26.63 14.74 -14.65
CA PHE A 520 -26.19 15.89 -15.43
C PHE A 520 -27.21 17.03 -15.39
N ASP A 521 -26.71 18.27 -15.36
CA ASP A 521 -27.52 19.47 -15.57
C ASP A 521 -27.41 19.91 -17.05
N GLU A 522 -28.45 19.60 -17.84
CA GLU A 522 -28.53 19.95 -19.26
C GLU A 522 -28.56 21.47 -19.52
N SER A 523 -28.80 22.29 -18.49
CA SER A 523 -28.78 23.75 -18.62
C SER A 523 -27.37 24.35 -18.52
N ASP A 524 -26.41 23.63 -17.92
CA ASP A 524 -25.02 24.05 -17.76
C ASP A 524 -24.12 23.35 -18.79
N LEU A 525 -24.01 24.00 -19.96
CA LEU A 525 -23.13 23.60 -21.05
C LEU A 525 -21.96 24.56 -21.17
N SER A 526 -20.76 24.01 -21.36
CA SER A 526 -19.53 24.77 -21.55
C SER A 526 -18.64 24.10 -22.58
N THR A 527 -17.70 24.85 -23.13
CA THR A 527 -16.75 24.35 -24.12
C THR A 527 -15.34 24.46 -23.57
N ILE A 528 -14.60 23.36 -23.65
CA ILE A 528 -13.15 23.34 -23.43
C ILE A 528 -12.49 23.35 -24.81
N GLU A 529 -11.69 24.36 -25.10
CA GLU A 529 -10.99 24.47 -26.38
C GLU A 529 -9.76 23.55 -26.43
N GLY A 530 -9.56 22.88 -27.56
CA GLY A 530 -8.46 21.95 -27.78
C GLY A 530 -8.47 21.36 -29.18
N THR A 531 -7.33 20.84 -29.62
CA THR A 531 -7.14 20.27 -30.97
C THR A 531 -6.95 18.75 -30.97
N MET A 532 -6.94 18.15 -29.78
CA MET A 532 -6.78 16.72 -29.56
C MET A 532 -7.50 16.32 -28.28
N ILE A 533 -8.07 15.11 -28.27
CA ILE A 533 -8.77 14.55 -27.12
C ILE A 533 -8.15 13.20 -26.76
N ILE A 534 -7.91 12.98 -25.47
CA ILE A 534 -7.41 11.73 -24.93
C ILE A 534 -8.47 11.13 -24.01
N GLU A 535 -8.94 9.92 -24.31
CA GLU A 535 -9.90 9.20 -23.47
C GLU A 535 -9.19 8.29 -22.45
N ALA A 536 -9.45 8.53 -21.17
CA ALA A 536 -8.89 7.80 -20.04
C ALA A 536 -9.98 7.37 -19.03
N ILE A 537 -11.16 6.99 -19.52
CA ILE A 537 -12.36 6.69 -18.70
C ILE A 537 -12.46 5.21 -18.26
N GLY A 538 -11.36 4.47 -18.30
CA GLY A 538 -11.28 3.08 -17.86
C GLY A 538 -10.82 2.12 -18.95
N GLN A 539 -10.57 0.89 -18.51
CA GLN A 539 -9.99 -0.18 -19.32
C GLN A 539 -10.91 -1.41 -19.33
N ALA A 540 -10.65 -2.33 -20.25
CA ALA A 540 -11.37 -3.57 -20.44
C ALA A 540 -10.41 -4.69 -20.86
N PRO A 541 -10.73 -5.95 -20.53
CA PRO A 541 -9.95 -7.09 -21.01
C PRO A 541 -10.16 -7.32 -22.50
N ASP A 542 -9.19 -7.99 -23.11
CA ASP A 542 -9.32 -8.59 -24.43
C ASP A 542 -9.28 -10.12 -24.31
N TYR A 543 -10.33 -10.79 -24.78
CA TYR A 543 -10.46 -12.25 -24.74
C TYR A 543 -10.58 -12.85 -26.14
N ASP A 544 -10.24 -12.10 -27.19
CA ASP A 544 -10.37 -12.57 -28.57
C ASP A 544 -9.39 -13.73 -28.89
N PHE A 545 -8.35 -13.90 -28.08
CA PHE A 545 -7.42 -15.03 -28.14
C PHE A 545 -7.97 -16.34 -27.56
N ILE A 546 -9.10 -16.29 -26.84
CA ILE A 546 -9.74 -17.48 -26.26
C ILE A 546 -10.78 -18.00 -27.28
N PRO A 547 -10.62 -19.23 -27.80
CA PRO A 547 -11.58 -19.87 -28.69
C PRO A 547 -12.98 -19.92 -28.10
N VAL A 548 -14.01 -19.88 -28.94
CA VAL A 548 -15.42 -19.81 -28.50
C VAL A 548 -15.76 -21.01 -27.62
N GLU A 549 -15.30 -22.21 -27.98
CA GLU A 549 -15.54 -23.46 -27.27
C GLU A 549 -14.98 -23.40 -25.85
N ILE A 550 -13.74 -22.92 -25.68
CA ILE A 550 -13.12 -22.74 -24.37
C ILE A 550 -13.82 -21.62 -23.59
N LYS A 551 -14.22 -20.55 -24.30
CA LYS A 551 -14.87 -19.37 -23.71
C LYS A 551 -16.26 -19.68 -23.14
N GLU A 552 -16.98 -20.64 -23.72
CA GLU A 552 -18.28 -21.12 -23.23
C GLU A 552 -18.16 -21.98 -21.95
N GLU A 553 -17.01 -22.60 -21.73
CA GLU A 553 -16.76 -23.43 -20.53
C GLU A 553 -16.25 -22.61 -19.33
N ILE A 554 -15.68 -21.43 -19.56
CA ILE A 554 -15.24 -20.52 -18.50
C ILE A 554 -16.38 -19.58 -18.06
N GLN A 555 -16.34 -19.18 -16.80
CA GLN A 555 -17.35 -18.30 -16.21
C GLN A 555 -16.84 -16.87 -16.11
N PHE A 556 -17.72 -15.90 -16.36
CA PHE A 556 -17.42 -14.47 -16.25
C PHE A 556 -18.33 -13.77 -15.27
N ILE A 557 -17.77 -12.85 -14.47
CA ILE A 557 -18.53 -11.94 -13.61
C ILE A 557 -18.17 -10.50 -13.97
N ARG A 558 -19.15 -9.74 -14.49
CA ARG A 558 -18.97 -8.34 -14.90
C ARG A 558 -17.80 -8.15 -15.89
N GLY A 559 -17.64 -9.09 -16.82
CA GLY A 559 -16.58 -9.07 -17.83
C GLY A 559 -15.20 -9.51 -17.33
N ARG A 560 -15.06 -10.00 -16.10
CA ARG A 560 -13.83 -10.58 -15.55
C ARG A 560 -13.95 -12.09 -15.45
N ILE A 561 -12.85 -12.83 -15.55
CA ILE A 561 -12.84 -14.29 -15.41
C ILE A 561 -13.10 -14.64 -13.94
N LEU A 562 -14.03 -15.57 -13.71
CA LEU A 562 -14.28 -16.14 -12.40
C LEU A 562 -13.30 -17.28 -12.12
N VAL A 563 -12.67 -17.22 -10.96
CA VAL A 563 -11.75 -18.24 -10.47
C VAL A 563 -12.08 -18.62 -9.03
N ASN A 564 -11.63 -19.81 -8.60
CA ASN A 564 -11.69 -20.21 -7.21
C ASN A 564 -10.61 -19.51 -6.35
N GLU A 565 -10.52 -19.86 -5.07
CA GLU A 565 -9.54 -19.29 -4.12
C GLU A 565 -8.08 -19.52 -4.52
N LYS A 566 -7.80 -20.47 -5.41
CA LYS A 566 -6.47 -20.82 -5.92
C LYS A 566 -6.21 -20.30 -7.35
N GLY A 567 -7.08 -19.43 -7.86
CA GLY A 567 -6.94 -18.86 -9.20
C GLY A 567 -7.33 -19.80 -10.34
N GLN A 568 -7.91 -20.98 -10.06
CA GLN A 568 -8.34 -21.94 -11.08
C GLN A 568 -9.70 -21.54 -11.66
N THR A 569 -9.85 -21.65 -12.98
CA THR A 569 -11.13 -21.47 -13.67
C THR A 569 -12.00 -22.73 -13.55
N ALA A 570 -13.15 -22.77 -14.25
CA ALA A 570 -13.95 -23.99 -14.38
C ALA A 570 -13.22 -25.13 -15.13
N LEU A 571 -12.19 -24.79 -15.93
CA LEU A 571 -11.35 -25.74 -16.63
C LEU A 571 -10.15 -26.14 -15.76
N PRO A 572 -9.92 -27.45 -15.48
CA PRO A 572 -8.89 -27.87 -14.53
C PRO A 572 -7.45 -27.42 -14.86
N TRP A 573 -7.12 -27.32 -16.14
CA TRP A 573 -5.78 -26.96 -16.61
C TRP A 573 -5.54 -25.45 -16.71
N LEU A 574 -6.59 -24.62 -16.55
CA LEU A 574 -6.56 -23.19 -16.82
C LEU A 574 -6.76 -22.36 -15.56
N PHE A 575 -5.81 -21.48 -15.30
CA PHE A 575 -5.76 -20.56 -14.18
C PHE A 575 -5.74 -19.12 -14.68
N ALA A 576 -6.15 -18.16 -13.85
CA ALA A 576 -6.12 -16.74 -14.18
C ALA A 576 -5.87 -15.87 -12.95
N GLY A 577 -5.29 -14.70 -13.15
CA GLY A 577 -5.00 -13.74 -12.09
C GLY A 577 -4.70 -12.33 -12.60
N GLY A 578 -4.58 -11.37 -11.68
CA GLY A 578 -4.38 -9.97 -12.00
C GLY A 578 -5.66 -9.28 -12.46
N ASP A 579 -5.52 -8.26 -13.31
CA ASP A 579 -6.63 -7.35 -13.62
C ASP A 579 -7.85 -8.07 -14.22
N ILE A 580 -7.63 -9.13 -15.00
CA ILE A 580 -8.69 -9.94 -15.60
C ILE A 580 -9.55 -10.70 -14.59
N VAL A 581 -9.14 -10.76 -13.32
CA VAL A 581 -9.89 -11.34 -12.20
C VAL A 581 -10.32 -10.25 -11.21
N ASN A 582 -9.38 -9.46 -10.71
CA ASN A 582 -9.61 -8.53 -9.60
C ASN A 582 -9.76 -7.06 -10.00
N GLY A 583 -9.36 -6.69 -11.21
CA GLY A 583 -9.22 -5.29 -11.64
C GLY A 583 -7.81 -4.73 -11.37
N PRO A 584 -7.55 -3.48 -11.81
CA PRO A 584 -6.19 -2.93 -11.89
C PRO A 584 -5.59 -2.62 -10.52
N ASP A 585 -4.63 -3.42 -10.07
CA ASP A 585 -3.74 -3.11 -8.95
C ASP A 585 -2.50 -4.03 -8.99
N ILE A 586 -1.30 -3.44 -9.08
CA ILE A 586 -0.03 -4.17 -9.26
C ILE A 586 0.18 -5.18 -8.14
N ILE A 587 0.00 -4.78 -6.89
CA ILE A 587 0.34 -5.63 -5.74
C ILE A 587 -0.65 -6.81 -5.60
N HIS A 588 -1.91 -6.63 -5.98
CA HIS A 588 -2.86 -7.74 -6.10
C HIS A 588 -2.53 -8.65 -7.27
N GLY A 589 -2.07 -8.10 -8.40
CA GLY A 589 -1.53 -8.91 -9.50
C GLY A 589 -0.41 -9.83 -9.05
N VAL A 590 0.54 -9.31 -8.26
CA VAL A 590 1.61 -10.13 -7.67
C VAL A 590 1.04 -11.22 -6.74
N ALA A 591 0.10 -10.86 -5.86
CA ALA A 591 -0.54 -11.81 -4.96
C ALA A 591 -1.32 -12.91 -5.71
N ASP A 592 -2.00 -12.56 -6.79
CA ASP A 592 -2.74 -13.49 -7.64
C ASP A 592 -1.80 -14.47 -8.35
N GLY A 593 -0.67 -13.99 -8.87
CA GLY A 593 0.36 -14.84 -9.46
C GLY A 593 0.89 -15.89 -8.47
N HIS A 594 1.17 -15.48 -7.23
CA HIS A 594 1.60 -16.39 -6.16
C HIS A 594 0.51 -17.43 -5.83
N ARG A 595 -0.73 -16.96 -5.65
CA ARG A 595 -1.88 -17.81 -5.32
C ARG A 595 -2.17 -18.84 -6.41
N ALA A 596 -2.08 -18.42 -7.67
CA ALA A 596 -2.24 -19.30 -8.82
C ALA A 596 -1.07 -20.28 -8.95
N ALA A 597 0.17 -19.88 -8.64
CA ALA A 597 1.30 -20.80 -8.61
C ALA A 597 1.07 -21.95 -7.62
N ILE A 598 0.56 -21.65 -6.41
CA ILE A 598 0.17 -22.67 -5.42
C ILE A 598 -0.94 -23.57 -5.99
N GLY A 599 -1.96 -23.00 -6.62
CA GLY A 599 -3.04 -23.76 -7.24
C GLY A 599 -2.58 -24.71 -8.36
N ILE A 600 -1.65 -24.24 -9.18
CA ILE A 600 -1.05 -25.03 -10.26
C ILE A 600 -0.19 -26.16 -9.69
N ASP A 601 0.60 -25.89 -8.64
CA ASP A 601 1.38 -26.92 -7.95
C ASP A 601 0.47 -28.02 -7.36
N GLU A 602 -0.58 -27.63 -6.64
CA GLU A 602 -1.57 -28.57 -6.09
C GLU A 602 -2.23 -29.42 -7.19
N PHE A 603 -2.59 -28.79 -8.32
CA PHE A 603 -3.16 -29.47 -9.47
C PHE A 603 -2.17 -30.49 -10.06
N LEU A 604 -0.95 -30.07 -10.38
CA LEU A 604 0.07 -30.91 -11.04
C LEU A 604 0.58 -32.02 -10.13
N ALA A 605 0.70 -31.78 -8.82
CA ALA A 605 1.02 -32.81 -7.83
C ALA A 605 -0.09 -33.85 -7.67
N GLY A 606 -1.36 -33.43 -7.84
CA GLY A 606 -2.53 -34.29 -7.81
C GLY A 606 -2.72 -35.16 -9.06
N VAL A 607 -2.13 -34.78 -10.20
CA VAL A 607 -2.13 -35.60 -11.42
C VAL A 607 -1.16 -36.78 -11.25
N LYS A 608 -1.67 -37.90 -10.74
CA LYS A 608 -0.99 -39.19 -10.89
C LYS A 608 -0.91 -39.53 -12.38
N LYS A 609 0.24 -39.31 -13.01
CA LYS A 609 0.55 -39.81 -14.36
C LYS A 609 1.08 -41.24 -14.29
#